data_AF-A0AA36JRA4-F1
#
_entry.id   AF-A0AA36JRA4-F1
#
_cell.length_a   1.000
_cell.length_b   1.000
_cell.length_c   1.000
_cell.angle_alpha   90.00
_cell.angle_beta   90.00
_cell.angle_gamma   90.00
#
_symmetry.space_group_name_H-M   'P 1'
#
loop_
_entity.id
_entity.type
_entity.pdbx_description
1 polymer ?
#
loop_
_entity_poly.entity_id
_entity_poly.type
_entity_poly.pdbx_seq_one_letter_code
_entity_poly.pdbx_strand_id
1 'polypeptide(L)'
;MAPQRPRSQDLGRRALLLVAGGAFCLASEQAWLAPSRRAAAAAVVAGFAQPALAQGGSVFGDFDGIKAGPAGDIGPGADVKTYADSPEVVAKRNAWREQETKRQDQVYQQFRGIFADFAKDGTDVDTRVELLEKMKEITLKEKMLPIGITREDVVKGIRAVKFNEGCIKDKVKKIPECKKLEKGYQRFLAAIDKVYDRSLVTAR
;
A
#
# COMPACT_ATOMS: atom_id res chain seq x y z
N MET A 1 -62.65 -17.45 -25.43
CA MET A 1 -62.53 -17.67 -23.97
C MET A 1 -62.78 -19.13 -23.68
N ALA A 2 -61.84 -19.81 -23.02
CA ALA A 2 -61.99 -21.18 -22.48
C ALA A 2 -61.04 -21.30 -21.26
N PRO A 3 -61.38 -22.07 -20.22
CA PRO A 3 -60.77 -21.93 -18.89
C PRO A 3 -59.39 -22.59 -18.74
N GLN A 4 -58.58 -22.01 -17.85
CA GLN A 4 -57.30 -22.55 -17.42
C GLN A 4 -57.48 -23.84 -16.60
N ARG A 5 -56.55 -24.80 -16.72
CA ARG A 5 -56.43 -25.93 -15.79
C ARG A 5 -55.34 -25.63 -14.75
N PRO A 6 -55.61 -25.77 -13.44
CA PRO A 6 -54.54 -25.76 -12.44
C PRO A 6 -53.76 -27.08 -12.52
N ARG A 7 -52.42 -27.02 -12.49
CA ARG A 7 -51.58 -28.22 -12.39
C ARG A 7 -51.14 -28.37 -10.94
N SER A 8 -51.59 -29.46 -10.32
CA SER A 8 -51.35 -29.78 -8.91
C SER A 8 -49.88 -30.10 -8.63
N GLN A 9 -49.49 -29.74 -7.41
CA GLN A 9 -48.48 -30.35 -6.53
C GLN A 9 -47.76 -31.60 -7.05
N ASP A 10 -46.44 -31.62 -6.88
CA ASP A 10 -45.71 -32.86 -6.63
C ASP A 10 -44.81 -32.73 -5.39
N LEU A 11 -44.86 -33.74 -4.53
CA LEU A 11 -44.26 -33.77 -3.19
C LEU A 11 -43.11 -34.79 -3.15
N GLY A 12 -41.86 -34.31 -3.22
CA GLY A 12 -40.65 -35.06 -2.85
C GLY A 12 -39.76 -34.16 -2.00
N ARG A 13 -39.56 -34.34 -0.70
CA ARG A 13 -39.55 -35.53 0.19
C ARG A 13 -38.35 -36.46 -0.10
N ARG A 14 -37.40 -36.45 0.86
CA ARG A 14 -36.11 -37.19 0.93
C ARG A 14 -34.97 -36.52 0.11
N ALA A 15 -33.72 -36.51 0.57
CA ALA A 15 -33.12 -37.24 1.70
C ALA A 15 -32.30 -36.33 2.65
N LEU A 16 -32.42 -36.60 3.95
CA LEU A 16 -31.52 -36.13 4.99
C LEU A 16 -30.27 -37.05 4.96
N LEU A 17 -29.08 -36.50 4.70
CA LEU A 17 -27.83 -37.25 4.82
C LEU A 17 -26.92 -36.59 5.88
N LEU A 18 -27.15 -37.01 7.13
CA LEU A 18 -26.21 -36.84 8.22
C LEU A 18 -24.97 -37.70 7.93
N VAL A 19 -23.86 -37.07 7.55
CA VAL A 19 -22.53 -37.70 7.62
C VAL A 19 -21.82 -37.14 8.84
N ALA A 20 -21.82 -37.93 9.92
CA ALA A 20 -21.03 -37.67 11.11
C ALA A 20 -19.65 -38.34 10.98
N GLY A 21 -18.65 -37.76 11.64
CA GLY A 21 -17.39 -38.45 11.96
C GLY A 21 -16.30 -38.38 10.88
N GLY A 22 -15.34 -37.48 11.09
CA GLY A 22 -14.14 -37.38 10.26
C GLY A 22 -13.12 -36.44 10.89
N ALA A 23 -12.42 -36.90 11.93
CA ALA A 23 -11.37 -36.12 12.57
C ALA A 23 -10.21 -35.90 11.58
N PHE A 24 -10.00 -34.66 11.16
CA PHE A 24 -8.87 -34.31 10.29
C PHE A 24 -7.69 -33.88 11.16
N CYS A 25 -6.57 -34.59 11.02
CA CYS A 25 -5.42 -34.47 11.91
C CYS A 25 -4.68 -33.14 11.78
N LEU A 26 -4.16 -32.66 12.92
CA LEU A 26 -3.06 -31.71 12.99
C LEU A 26 -1.76 -32.37 12.50
N ALA A 27 -1.20 -31.89 11.39
CA ALA A 27 0.19 -32.01 10.95
C ALA A 27 0.33 -31.25 9.61
N SER A 28 1.45 -30.61 9.26
CA SER A 28 2.66 -30.24 10.00
C SER A 28 3.36 -29.13 9.23
N GLU A 29 4.28 -28.42 9.88
CA GLU A 29 5.15 -27.45 9.19
C GLU A 29 5.90 -28.09 8.02
N GLN A 30 5.95 -27.41 6.86
CA GLN A 30 6.99 -27.66 5.87
C GLN A 30 8.01 -26.53 5.94
N ALA A 31 9.09 -26.79 6.67
CA ALA A 31 10.28 -25.97 6.65
C ALA A 31 10.96 -26.05 5.27
N TRP A 32 11.06 -24.91 4.58
CA TRP A 32 11.87 -24.79 3.37
C TRP A 32 13.27 -24.32 3.75
N LEU A 33 14.11 -25.27 4.18
CA LEU A 33 15.51 -25.03 4.50
C LEU A 33 16.44 -26.02 3.75
N ALA A 34 17.36 -25.43 2.97
CA ALA A 34 18.60 -26.01 2.46
C ALA A 34 18.46 -27.10 1.33
N PRO A 35 19.53 -27.36 0.53
CA PRO A 35 20.92 -26.93 0.71
C PRO A 35 21.62 -26.25 -0.48
N SER A 36 22.80 -25.75 -0.13
CA SER A 36 23.79 -25.01 -0.91
C SER A 36 24.49 -25.81 -2.03
N ARG A 37 25.04 -25.07 -3.02
CA ARG A 37 26.20 -25.50 -3.80
C ARG A 37 27.43 -24.68 -3.38
N ARG A 38 28.52 -25.38 -3.05
CA ARG A 38 29.89 -24.85 -2.84
C ARG A 38 30.38 -24.16 -4.14
N ALA A 39 30.98 -22.98 -4.16
CA ALA A 39 32.21 -22.45 -3.51
C ALA A 39 33.50 -22.69 -4.33
N ALA A 40 34.47 -21.77 -4.20
CA ALA A 40 35.71 -21.57 -4.98
C ALA A 40 35.50 -20.89 -6.38
N ALA A 41 36.39 -20.01 -6.88
CA ALA A 41 37.71 -19.56 -6.40
C ALA A 41 37.97 -18.06 -6.71
N ALA A 42 39.05 -17.49 -6.16
CA ALA A 42 39.46 -16.09 -6.36
C ALA A 42 40.61 -15.92 -7.39
N ALA A 43 40.58 -14.82 -8.15
CA ALA A 43 41.70 -14.22 -8.90
C ALA A 43 41.28 -12.77 -9.28
N VAL A 44 41.72 -11.71 -8.59
CA VAL A 44 42.99 -10.95 -8.74
C VAL A 44 43.09 -10.10 -10.03
N VAL A 45 42.80 -8.81 -9.87
CA VAL A 45 43.42 -7.58 -10.42
C VAL A 45 44.05 -7.59 -11.84
N ALA A 46 43.42 -6.84 -12.75
CA ALA A 46 43.96 -5.84 -13.71
C ALA A 46 42.79 -5.48 -14.68
N GLY A 47 42.58 -4.27 -15.20
CA GLY A 47 43.35 -3.03 -15.31
C GLY A 47 42.92 -2.35 -16.63
N PHE A 48 43.02 -1.02 -16.73
CA PHE A 48 42.77 -0.21 -17.95
C PHE A 48 41.34 -0.16 -18.54
N ALA A 49 40.64 0.98 -18.39
CA ALA A 49 40.38 1.97 -19.47
C ALA A 49 39.15 2.87 -19.21
N GLN A 50 39.40 4.11 -18.76
CA GLN A 50 38.64 5.31 -19.15
C GLN A 50 39.26 5.86 -20.47
N PRO A 51 38.66 6.80 -21.26
CA PRO A 51 37.69 7.87 -20.92
C PRO A 51 36.45 7.88 -21.89
N ALA A 52 35.66 8.94 -22.18
CA ALA A 52 35.76 10.39 -21.94
C ALA A 52 34.41 11.17 -22.01
N LEU A 53 34.43 12.38 -21.43
CA LEU A 53 33.84 13.66 -21.89
C LEU A 53 32.47 13.72 -22.62
N ALA A 54 31.49 14.35 -21.96
CA ALA A 54 30.63 15.45 -22.48
C ALA A 54 29.84 16.06 -21.29
N GLN A 55 30.26 17.18 -20.69
CA GLN A 55 29.94 18.57 -21.05
C GLN A 55 28.45 18.96 -21.01
N GLY A 56 28.14 20.02 -20.25
CA GLY A 56 26.82 20.63 -20.08
C GLY A 56 26.09 20.13 -18.82
N GLY A 57 25.77 20.93 -17.81
CA GLY A 57 25.83 22.39 -17.71
C GLY A 57 24.55 22.94 -17.09
N SER A 58 24.43 22.86 -15.76
CA SER A 58 23.32 23.47 -15.01
C SER A 58 23.85 24.16 -13.75
N VAL A 59 23.73 25.49 -13.75
CA VAL A 59 24.06 26.35 -12.62
C VAL A 59 23.01 26.16 -11.54
N PHE A 60 23.40 25.61 -10.39
CA PHE A 60 22.65 25.77 -9.14
C PHE A 60 23.32 26.89 -8.34
N GLY A 61 22.55 27.95 -8.06
CA GLY A 61 23.01 29.12 -7.34
C GLY A 61 23.31 28.85 -5.87
N ASP A 62 24.07 29.76 -5.29
CA ASP A 62 24.60 29.81 -3.93
C ASP A 62 23.80 29.08 -2.85
N PHE A 63 24.38 27.96 -2.38
CA PHE A 63 24.14 27.45 -1.03
C PHE A 63 25.38 27.69 -0.18
N ASP A 64 25.61 28.96 0.14
CA ASP A 64 26.74 29.41 0.93
C ASP A 64 26.65 28.86 2.37
N GLY A 65 27.61 28.00 2.75
CA GLY A 65 27.73 27.52 4.14
C GLY A 65 28.09 26.05 4.37
N ILE A 66 27.90 25.13 3.42
CA ILE A 66 28.28 23.71 3.60
C ILE A 66 29.49 23.34 2.74
N LYS A 67 30.69 23.50 3.31
CA LYS A 67 31.89 22.86 2.76
C LYS A 67 31.76 21.34 2.91
N ALA A 68 31.36 20.67 1.84
CA ALA A 68 31.62 19.25 1.68
C ALA A 68 33.14 19.04 1.73
N GLY A 69 33.64 18.44 2.80
CA GLY A 69 35.05 18.08 2.91
C GLY A 69 35.47 17.11 1.81
N PRO A 70 36.74 17.11 1.38
CA PRO A 70 37.21 16.20 0.35
C PRO A 70 36.99 14.74 0.79
N ALA A 71 36.54 13.90 -0.14
CA ALA A 71 36.48 12.45 0.07
C ALA A 71 37.90 11.87 0.10
N GLY A 72 38.54 11.94 1.27
CA GLY A 72 39.90 11.47 1.51
C GLY A 72 40.01 10.71 2.83
N ASP A 73 40.66 9.55 2.75
CA ASP A 73 41.29 8.82 3.85
C ASP A 73 40.46 8.53 5.12
N ILE A 74 39.49 7.61 4.99
CA ILE A 74 39.11 6.77 6.14
C ILE A 74 40.17 5.67 6.29
N GLY A 75 41.30 6.02 6.91
CA GLY A 75 42.28 5.04 7.35
C GLY A 75 41.72 4.11 8.43
N PRO A 76 42.24 2.87 8.58
CA PRO A 76 41.82 1.93 9.62
C PRO A 76 42.29 2.43 11.00
N GLY A 77 41.50 3.32 11.59
CA GLY A 77 41.84 4.05 12.81
C GLY A 77 41.06 5.35 13.03
N ALA A 78 40.19 5.76 12.10
CA ALA A 78 39.28 6.90 12.32
C ALA A 78 38.33 6.63 13.50
N ASP A 79 38.50 7.36 14.59
CA ASP A 79 37.73 7.19 15.82
C ASP A 79 36.26 7.61 15.58
N VAL A 80 35.36 6.62 15.52
CA VAL A 80 33.96 6.79 15.06
C VAL A 80 33.18 7.83 15.89
N LYS A 81 33.66 8.12 17.11
CA LYS A 81 33.09 9.12 18.02
C LYS A 81 33.21 10.57 17.50
N THR A 82 34.16 10.88 16.63
CA THR A 82 34.38 12.26 16.13
C THR A 82 33.22 12.78 15.28
N TYR A 83 32.35 11.88 14.79
CA TYR A 83 31.16 12.20 13.99
C TYR A 83 29.84 11.85 14.68
N ALA A 84 29.86 11.54 15.99
CA ALA A 84 28.66 11.21 16.74
C ALA A 84 27.87 12.48 17.11
N ASP A 85 26.57 12.52 16.76
CA ASP A 85 25.65 13.58 17.21
C ASP A 85 25.69 13.73 18.74
N SER A 86 25.58 14.96 19.24
CA SER A 86 25.50 15.19 20.69
C SER A 86 24.27 14.48 21.29
N PRO A 87 24.34 13.99 22.54
CA PRO A 87 23.25 13.24 23.15
C PRO A 87 21.93 14.02 23.20
N GLU A 88 21.98 15.35 23.28
CA GLU A 88 20.80 16.21 23.19
C GLU A 88 20.15 16.22 21.79
N VAL A 89 20.95 16.21 20.72
CA VAL A 89 20.45 16.12 19.34
C VAL A 89 19.84 14.74 19.09
N VAL A 90 20.47 13.68 19.62
CA VAL A 90 19.90 12.33 19.58
C VAL A 90 18.56 12.26 20.33
N ALA A 91 18.48 12.84 21.53
CA ALA A 91 17.24 12.88 22.33
C ALA A 91 16.12 13.66 21.62
N LYS A 92 16.41 14.87 21.10
CA LYS A 92 15.44 15.68 20.32
C LYS A 92 14.95 14.93 19.08
N ARG A 93 15.84 14.27 18.34
CA ARG A 93 15.49 13.47 17.16
C ARG A 93 14.62 12.25 17.50
N ASN A 94 14.89 11.58 18.62
CA ASN A 94 14.09 10.44 19.07
C ASN A 94 12.70 10.88 19.57
N ALA A 95 12.60 11.99 20.31
CA ALA A 95 11.32 12.57 20.70
C ALA A 95 10.48 13.00 19.48
N TRP A 96 11.10 13.60 18.47
CA TRP A 96 10.43 13.95 17.21
C TRP A 96 9.92 12.70 16.47
N ARG A 97 10.74 11.64 16.37
CA ARG A 97 10.32 10.35 15.78
C ARG A 97 9.13 9.76 16.52
N GLU A 98 9.15 9.75 17.85
CA GLU A 98 8.06 9.18 18.65
C GLU A 98 6.74 9.97 18.49
N GLN A 99 6.83 11.31 18.41
CA GLN A 99 5.67 12.16 18.10
C GLN A 99 5.13 11.90 16.70
N GLU A 100 6.00 11.79 15.68
CA GLU A 100 5.58 11.51 14.31
C GLU A 100 4.98 10.10 14.18
N THR A 101 5.54 9.07 14.83
CA THR A 101 4.93 7.73 14.88
C THR A 101 3.53 7.77 15.46
N LYS A 102 3.32 8.44 16.61
CA LYS A 102 1.98 8.58 17.22
C LYS A 102 1.01 9.33 16.30
N ARG A 103 1.50 10.32 15.54
CA ARG A 103 0.71 11.06 14.55
C ARG A 103 0.29 10.17 13.37
N GLN A 104 1.23 9.39 12.84
CA GLN A 104 1.00 8.43 11.75
C GLN A 104 0.02 7.32 12.18
N ASP A 105 0.14 6.80 13.40
CA ASP A 105 -0.80 5.82 13.96
C ASP A 105 -2.23 6.39 14.06
N GLN A 106 -2.39 7.64 14.51
CA GLN A 106 -3.71 8.30 14.55
C GLN A 106 -4.31 8.44 13.15
N VAL A 107 -3.52 8.87 12.16
CA VAL A 107 -3.93 8.97 10.75
C VAL A 107 -4.32 7.60 10.20
N TYR A 108 -3.55 6.55 10.49
CA TYR A 108 -3.83 5.18 10.08
C TYR A 108 -5.16 4.68 10.67
N GLN A 109 -5.42 4.87 11.97
CA GLN A 109 -6.68 4.45 12.58
C GLN A 109 -7.88 5.25 12.03
N GLN A 110 -7.74 6.55 11.80
CA GLN A 110 -8.79 7.37 11.17
C GLN A 110 -9.12 6.87 9.76
N PHE A 111 -8.11 6.66 8.92
CA PHE A 111 -8.29 6.14 7.57
C PHE A 111 -8.93 4.74 7.59
N ARG A 112 -8.48 3.84 8.47
CA ARG A 112 -9.03 2.49 8.61
C ARG A 112 -10.48 2.50 9.08
N GLY A 113 -10.86 3.42 9.98
CA GLY A 113 -12.24 3.62 10.41
C GLY A 113 -13.15 4.02 9.25
N ILE A 114 -12.74 5.05 8.49
CA ILE A 114 -13.48 5.51 7.29
C ILE A 114 -13.59 4.38 6.24
N PHE A 115 -12.54 3.57 6.07
CA PHE A 115 -12.56 2.43 5.18
C PHE A 115 -13.50 1.31 5.66
N ALA A 116 -13.61 1.09 6.97
CA ALA A 116 -14.54 0.13 7.55
C ALA A 116 -16.00 0.59 7.40
N ASP A 117 -16.30 1.87 7.62
CA ASP A 117 -17.63 2.44 7.37
C ASP A 117 -18.02 2.38 5.87
N PHE A 118 -17.04 2.58 4.99
CA PHE A 118 -17.22 2.40 3.55
C PHE A 118 -17.50 0.94 3.18
N ALA A 119 -16.81 -0.01 3.83
CA ALA A 119 -16.95 -1.44 3.59
C ALA A 119 -18.18 -2.09 4.25
N LYS A 120 -18.87 -1.38 5.15
CA LYS A 120 -20.08 -1.85 5.82
C LYS A 120 -21.19 -2.12 4.80
N ASP A 121 -21.87 -3.26 4.95
CA ASP A 121 -23.00 -3.63 4.09
C ASP A 121 -24.23 -2.73 4.37
N GLY A 122 -24.98 -2.41 3.33
CA GLY A 122 -26.16 -1.53 3.42
C GLY A 122 -25.87 -0.02 3.52
N THR A 123 -24.60 0.40 3.44
CA THR A 123 -24.25 1.83 3.33
C THR A 123 -24.60 2.35 1.93
N ASP A 124 -25.39 3.43 1.88
CA ASP A 124 -25.79 4.10 0.63
C ASP A 124 -24.57 4.50 -0.23
N VAL A 125 -24.76 4.45 -1.55
CA VAL A 125 -23.79 4.82 -2.58
C VAL A 125 -23.33 6.27 -2.42
N ASP A 126 -24.23 7.20 -2.11
CA ASP A 126 -23.85 8.61 -1.93
C ASP A 126 -22.98 8.79 -0.66
N THR A 127 -23.37 8.17 0.47
CA THR A 127 -22.53 8.10 1.68
C THR A 127 -21.16 7.47 1.41
N ARG A 128 -21.08 6.41 0.60
CA ARG A 128 -19.81 5.81 0.20
C ARG A 128 -18.93 6.72 -0.67
N VAL A 129 -19.53 7.56 -1.51
CA VAL A 129 -18.79 8.58 -2.26
C VAL A 129 -18.23 9.65 -1.32
N GLU A 130 -18.97 10.07 -0.29
CA GLU A 130 -18.46 10.99 0.75
C GLU A 130 -17.31 10.37 1.56
N LEU A 131 -17.38 9.09 1.89
CA LEU A 131 -16.29 8.39 2.61
C LEU A 131 -15.02 8.28 1.73
N LEU A 132 -15.17 8.09 0.42
CA LEU A 132 -14.06 8.18 -0.55
C LEU A 132 -13.47 9.60 -0.64
N GLU A 133 -14.30 10.64 -0.57
CA GLU A 133 -13.87 12.05 -0.52
C GLU A 133 -13.03 12.32 0.75
N LYS A 134 -13.49 11.85 1.93
CA LYS A 134 -12.75 11.97 3.21
C LYS A 134 -11.39 11.25 3.18
N MET A 135 -11.30 10.04 2.61
CA MET A 135 -10.01 9.34 2.45
C MET A 135 -9.06 10.05 1.47
N LYS A 136 -9.60 10.63 0.40
CA LYS A 136 -8.87 11.49 -0.53
C LYS A 136 -8.30 12.73 0.17
N GLU A 137 -9.08 13.40 1.02
CA GLU A 137 -8.63 14.57 1.79
C GLU A 137 -7.47 14.24 2.72
N ILE A 138 -7.56 13.13 3.47
CA ILE A 138 -6.46 12.64 4.33
C ILE A 138 -5.19 12.40 3.50
N THR A 139 -5.31 11.68 2.38
CA THR A 139 -4.17 11.34 1.50
C THR A 139 -3.50 12.59 0.92
N LEU A 140 -4.29 13.61 0.55
CA LEU A 140 -3.78 14.88 0.04
C LEU A 140 -3.13 15.76 1.12
N LYS A 141 -3.68 15.74 2.35
CA LYS A 141 -3.15 16.48 3.50
C LYS A 141 -1.80 15.92 3.94
N GLU A 142 -1.70 14.61 4.07
CA GLU A 142 -0.50 13.90 4.52
C GLU A 142 0.57 13.75 3.43
N LYS A 143 0.21 13.97 2.16
CA LYS A 143 1.09 13.77 0.99
C LYS A 143 1.68 12.36 0.92
N MET A 144 0.98 11.37 1.48
CA MET A 144 1.23 9.94 1.32
C MET A 144 -0.04 9.15 1.72
N LEU A 145 -0.11 7.87 1.35
CA LEU A 145 -1.01 6.94 2.04
C LEU A 145 -0.50 6.68 3.47
N PRO A 146 -1.39 6.39 4.44
CA PRO A 146 -0.97 6.03 5.80
C PRO A 146 -0.03 4.83 5.78
N ILE A 147 0.99 4.85 6.65
CA ILE A 147 1.98 3.78 6.76
C ILE A 147 1.28 2.45 7.01
N GLY A 148 1.63 1.42 6.24
CA GLY A 148 1.01 0.09 6.31
C GLY A 148 -0.21 -0.13 5.40
N ILE A 149 -0.69 0.90 4.68
CA ILE A 149 -1.76 0.75 3.67
C ILE A 149 -1.16 0.90 2.27
N THR A 150 -1.22 -0.17 1.47
CA THR A 150 -0.76 -0.10 0.07
C THR A 150 -1.90 0.32 -0.87
N ARG A 151 -1.52 0.84 -2.05
CA ARG A 151 -2.46 1.07 -3.16
C ARG A 151 -3.23 -0.20 -3.53
N GLU A 152 -2.61 -1.38 -3.44
CA GLU A 152 -3.28 -2.64 -3.73
C GLU A 152 -4.38 -2.97 -2.73
N ASP A 153 -4.20 -2.67 -1.43
CA ASP A 153 -5.19 -2.98 -0.39
C ASP A 153 -6.45 -2.13 -0.58
N VAL A 154 -6.27 -0.86 -0.92
CA VAL A 154 -7.35 0.05 -1.34
C VAL A 154 -8.09 -0.52 -2.56
N VAL A 155 -7.36 -0.94 -3.60
CA VAL A 155 -7.96 -1.54 -4.82
C VAL A 155 -8.71 -2.85 -4.50
N LYS A 156 -8.15 -3.72 -3.65
CA LYS A 156 -8.72 -5.02 -3.24
C LYS A 156 -10.01 -4.81 -2.44
N GLY A 157 -9.99 -3.95 -1.42
CA GLY A 157 -11.16 -3.68 -0.59
C GLY A 157 -12.28 -2.96 -1.35
N ILE A 158 -11.96 -1.97 -2.20
CA ILE A 158 -12.98 -1.32 -3.05
C ILE A 158 -13.55 -2.31 -4.09
N ARG A 159 -12.74 -3.25 -4.61
CA ARG A 159 -13.25 -4.35 -5.46
C ARG A 159 -14.22 -5.26 -4.70
N ALA A 160 -13.94 -5.58 -3.44
CA ALA A 160 -14.85 -6.37 -2.60
C ALA A 160 -16.20 -5.64 -2.38
N VAL A 161 -16.17 -4.36 -2.01
CA VAL A 161 -17.39 -3.55 -1.86
C VAL A 161 -18.21 -3.48 -3.16
N LYS A 162 -17.54 -3.26 -4.30
CA LYS A 162 -18.21 -3.30 -5.62
C LYS A 162 -18.78 -4.68 -5.98
N PHE A 163 -18.25 -5.75 -5.43
CA PHE A 163 -18.80 -7.11 -5.62
C PHE A 163 -20.05 -7.32 -4.76
N ASN A 164 -20.03 -6.89 -3.49
CA ASN A 164 -21.18 -6.95 -2.58
C ASN A 164 -22.39 -6.17 -3.14
N GLU A 165 -22.18 -4.98 -3.70
CA GLU A 165 -23.23 -4.19 -4.38
C GLU A 165 -23.64 -4.73 -5.76
N GLY A 166 -23.01 -5.80 -6.23
CA GLY A 166 -23.26 -6.33 -7.58
C GLY A 166 -22.82 -5.38 -8.72
N CYS A 167 -22.02 -4.36 -8.44
CA CYS A 167 -21.43 -3.41 -9.41
C CYS A 167 -20.28 -4.02 -10.22
N ILE A 168 -20.56 -5.17 -10.85
CA ILE A 168 -19.65 -5.91 -11.73
C ILE A 168 -19.60 -5.22 -13.12
N LYS A 169 -18.47 -5.36 -13.83
CA LYS A 169 -18.06 -4.63 -15.06
C LYS A 169 -19.21 -4.16 -15.98
N ASP A 170 -20.13 -5.04 -16.36
CA ASP A 170 -21.19 -4.73 -17.34
C ASP A 170 -22.39 -3.97 -16.75
N LYS A 171 -22.60 -4.06 -15.43
CA LYS A 171 -23.65 -3.32 -14.70
C LYS A 171 -23.24 -1.88 -14.40
N VAL A 172 -21.95 -1.58 -14.27
CA VAL A 172 -21.42 -0.22 -14.01
C VAL A 172 -21.86 0.80 -15.07
N LYS A 173 -22.07 0.37 -16.32
CA LYS A 173 -22.58 1.24 -17.40
C LYS A 173 -24.10 1.41 -17.40
N LYS A 174 -24.84 0.49 -16.77
CA LYS A 174 -26.30 0.40 -16.80
C LYS A 174 -26.97 0.99 -15.55
N ILE A 175 -26.32 0.87 -14.39
CA ILE A 175 -26.82 1.36 -13.10
C ILE A 175 -26.15 2.70 -12.79
N PRO A 176 -26.91 3.81 -12.59
CA PRO A 176 -26.34 5.13 -12.37
C PRO A 176 -25.53 5.23 -11.07
N GLU A 177 -25.95 4.52 -10.02
CA GLU A 177 -25.25 4.42 -8.73
C GLU A 177 -23.88 3.77 -8.85
N CYS A 178 -23.77 2.60 -9.49
CA CYS A 178 -22.48 1.97 -9.76
C CYS A 178 -21.53 2.91 -10.55
N LYS A 179 -22.07 3.76 -11.43
CA LYS A 179 -21.32 4.78 -12.17
C LYS A 179 -20.89 5.97 -11.29
N LYS A 180 -21.69 6.39 -10.30
CA LYS A 180 -21.28 7.36 -9.27
C LYS A 180 -20.10 6.80 -8.46
N LEU A 181 -20.26 5.59 -7.91
CA LEU A 181 -19.25 4.92 -7.08
C LEU A 181 -17.92 4.72 -7.84
N GLU A 182 -17.98 4.28 -9.10
CA GLU A 182 -16.79 4.13 -9.96
C GLU A 182 -16.06 5.47 -10.18
N LYS A 183 -16.80 6.57 -10.41
CA LYS A 183 -16.20 7.90 -10.55
C LYS A 183 -15.56 8.40 -9.26
N GLY A 184 -16.19 8.17 -8.11
CA GLY A 184 -15.63 8.49 -6.80
C GLY A 184 -14.31 7.75 -6.56
N TYR A 185 -14.30 6.44 -6.85
CA TYR A 185 -13.11 5.59 -6.75
C TYR A 185 -11.99 6.05 -7.68
N GLN A 186 -12.27 6.33 -8.96
CA GLN A 186 -11.25 6.81 -9.91
C GLN A 186 -10.67 8.17 -9.49
N ARG A 187 -11.47 9.08 -8.91
CA ARG A 187 -10.98 10.34 -8.34
C ARG A 187 -10.06 10.11 -7.13
N PHE A 188 -10.36 9.11 -6.30
CA PHE A 188 -9.52 8.76 -5.16
C PHE A 188 -8.18 8.15 -5.61
N LEU A 189 -8.20 7.20 -6.56
CA LEU A 189 -6.98 6.66 -7.16
C LEU A 189 -6.10 7.75 -7.79
N ALA A 190 -6.69 8.67 -8.55
CA ALA A 190 -5.95 9.78 -9.15
C ALA A 190 -5.31 10.72 -8.10
N ALA A 191 -5.90 10.83 -6.90
CA ALA A 191 -5.31 11.56 -5.79
C ALA A 191 -4.14 10.80 -5.15
N ILE A 192 -4.25 9.48 -5.01
CA ILE A 192 -3.14 8.60 -4.59
C ILE A 192 -1.97 8.71 -5.58
N ASP A 193 -2.23 8.51 -6.88
CA ASP A 193 -1.20 8.49 -7.92
C ASP A 193 -0.46 9.86 -7.98
N LYS A 194 -1.20 10.97 -7.97
CA LYS A 194 -0.65 12.34 -7.88
C LYS A 194 0.26 12.57 -6.67
N VAL A 195 0.02 11.86 -5.57
CA VAL A 195 0.79 11.97 -4.34
C VAL A 195 2.08 11.13 -4.43
N TYR A 196 2.01 9.92 -4.98
CA TYR A 196 3.20 9.08 -5.24
C TYR A 196 4.13 9.68 -6.31
N ASP A 197 3.61 10.25 -7.39
CA ASP A 197 4.45 10.92 -8.39
C ASP A 197 5.24 12.09 -7.79
N ARG A 198 4.62 12.83 -6.85
CA ARG A 198 5.28 13.94 -6.15
C ARG A 198 6.37 13.47 -5.20
N SER A 199 6.16 12.39 -4.45
CA SER A 199 7.20 11.88 -3.55
C SER A 199 8.43 11.35 -4.31
N LEU A 200 8.22 10.73 -5.49
CA LEU A 200 9.30 10.31 -6.38
C LEU A 200 10.10 11.49 -6.98
N VAL A 201 9.43 12.59 -7.35
CA VAL A 201 10.10 13.79 -7.88
C VAL A 201 10.85 14.56 -6.80
N THR A 202 10.35 14.58 -5.55
CA THR A 202 11.00 15.31 -4.43
C THR A 202 12.18 14.54 -3.83
N ALA A 203 12.41 13.28 -4.25
CA ALA A 203 13.51 12.43 -3.80
C ALA A 203 14.69 12.39 -4.78
N ARG A 204 14.73 13.30 -5.77
CA ARG A 204 15.81 13.50 -6.75
C ARG A 204 16.39 14.89 -6.62
#